data_AF-A0A0C3NUC2-F1
#
_entry.id   AF-A0A0C3NUC2-F1
#
_cell.length_a   1.000
_cell.length_b   1.000
_cell.length_c   1.000
_cell.angle_alpha   90.00
_cell.angle_beta   90.00
_cell.angle_gamma   90.00
#
_symmetry.space_group_name_H-M   'P 1'
#
loop_
_entity.id
_entity.type
_entity.pdbx_description
1 polymer ?
#
loop_
_entity_poly.entity_id
_entity_poly.type
_entity_poly.pdbx_seq_one_letter_code
_entity_poly.pdbx_strand_id
1 'polypeptide(L)'
;IATYPCMWSLHGHQCGRHIEGEKNSIAQHLRDFHNFVCDEEQMTCLWDQCDTLLQRRNVARHIVTYHLGVKVLCKHCGIPLSRQDAKRKH
;
A
#
# COMPACT_ATOMS: atom_id res chain seq x y z
N ILE A 1 -2.17 11.76 11.36
CA ILE A 1 -1.95 10.86 10.21
C ILE A 1 -3.29 10.19 9.90
N ALA A 2 -3.70 10.11 8.64
CA ALA A 2 -4.97 9.48 8.28
C ALA A 2 -4.84 7.95 8.34
N THR A 3 -5.82 7.28 8.95
CA THR A 3 -5.90 5.82 9.05
C THR A 3 -7.03 5.28 8.19
N TYR A 4 -6.84 4.08 7.65
CA TYR A 4 -7.75 3.43 6.71
C TYR A 4 -7.98 1.98 7.14
N PRO A 5 -9.19 1.42 6.93
CA PRO A 5 -9.42 0.00 7.16
C PRO A 5 -8.62 -0.84 6.15
N CYS A 6 -7.92 -1.84 6.66
CA CYS A 6 -7.23 -2.83 5.86
C CYS A 6 -8.26 -3.81 5.29
N MET A 7 -8.42 -3.76 3.97
CA MET A 7 -9.33 -4.63 3.23
C MET A 7 -8.57 -5.82 2.60
N TRP A 8 -7.40 -6.16 3.14
CA TRP A 8 -6.69 -7.37 2.74
C TRP A 8 -7.54 -8.59 3.10
N SER A 9 -7.85 -9.42 2.11
CA SER A 9 -8.69 -10.60 2.25
C SER A 9 -7.91 -11.84 1.86
N LEU A 10 -7.66 -12.72 2.83
CA LEU A 10 -7.01 -14.00 2.59
C LEU A 10 -8.00 -15.11 2.94
N HIS A 11 -8.32 -15.98 1.97
CA HIS A 11 -9.32 -17.05 2.12
C HIS A 11 -10.71 -16.55 2.58
N GLY A 12 -11.14 -15.37 2.12
CA GLY A 12 -12.45 -14.80 2.47
C GLY A 12 -12.51 -14.12 3.84
N HIS A 13 -11.41 -14.08 4.59
CA HIS A 13 -11.32 -13.34 5.85
C HIS A 13 -10.67 -11.98 5.63
N GLN A 14 -11.46 -10.91 5.78
CA GLN A 14 -10.96 -9.53 5.75
C GLN A 14 -10.22 -9.19 7.06
N CYS A 15 -9.12 -8.45 6.94
CA CYS A 15 -8.30 -8.04 8.07
C CYS A 15 -9.04 -7.14 9.07
N GLY A 16 -9.70 -6.08 8.58
CA GLY A 16 -10.49 -5.15 9.39
C GLY A 16 -9.70 -4.23 10.33
N ARG A 17 -8.37 -4.37 10.45
CA ARG A 17 -7.52 -3.47 11.25
C ARG A 17 -7.31 -2.14 10.53
N HIS A 18 -7.05 -1.08 11.30
CA HIS A 18 -6.69 0.22 10.73
C HIS A 18 -5.18 0.31 10.48
N ILE A 19 -4.81 0.85 9.33
CA ILE A 19 -3.43 1.09 8.91
C ILE A 19 -3.24 2.57 8.55
N GLU A 20 -2.03 3.08 8.72
CA GLU A 20 -1.70 4.43 8.25
C GLU A 20 -1.49 4.43 6.74
N GLY A 21 -1.88 5.51 6.08
CA GLY A 21 -1.72 5.70 4.63
C GLY A 21 -0.28 5.89 4.14
N GLU A 22 0.71 5.33 4.84
CA GLU A 22 2.13 5.45 4.52
C GLU A 22 2.71 4.11 4.07
N LYS A 23 3.51 4.14 2.99
CA LYS A 23 4.10 2.93 2.38
C LYS A 23 4.81 2.04 3.40
N ASN A 24 5.60 2.61 4.30
CA ASN A 24 6.37 1.84 5.27
C ASN A 24 5.47 1.20 6.34
N SER A 25 4.44 1.93 6.78
CA SER A 25 3.44 1.44 7.73
C SER A 25 2.65 0.27 7.14
N ILE A 26 2.19 0.39 5.89
CA ILE A 26 1.52 -0.71 5.17
C ILE A 26 2.46 -1.90 4.99
N ALA A 27 3.69 -1.68 4.55
CA ALA A 27 4.65 -2.77 4.35
C ALA A 27 4.93 -3.53 5.65
N GLN A 28 5.02 -2.82 6.78
CA GLN A 28 5.17 -3.43 8.10
C GLN A 28 3.93 -4.21 8.51
N HIS A 29 2.75 -3.62 8.38
CA HIS A 29 1.48 -4.28 8.67
C HIS A 29 1.30 -5.58 7.88
N LEU A 30 1.61 -5.59 6.58
CA LEU A 30 1.52 -6.80 5.77
C LEU A 30 2.46 -7.89 6.30
N ARG A 31 3.70 -7.54 6.70
CA ARG A 31 4.65 -8.50 7.28
C ARG A 31 4.11 -9.10 8.58
N ASP A 32 3.62 -8.26 9.48
CA ASP A 32 3.25 -8.67 10.83
C ASP A 32 1.93 -9.45 10.87
N PHE A 33 0.97 -9.10 10.01
CA PHE A 33 -0.40 -9.64 10.09
C PHE A 33 -0.82 -10.52 8.92
N HIS A 34 -0.11 -10.46 7.78
CA HIS A 34 -0.47 -11.19 6.57
C HIS A 34 0.65 -12.13 6.09
N ASN A 35 1.58 -12.46 6.99
CA ASN A 35 2.75 -13.29 6.73
C ASN A 35 3.44 -12.90 5.43
N PHE A 36 3.60 -11.60 5.22
CA PHE A 36 4.13 -11.04 3.99
C PHE A 36 5.66 -11.22 3.93
N VAL A 37 6.13 -12.47 3.97
CA VAL A 37 7.55 -12.86 3.99
C VAL A 37 7.97 -13.79 2.83
N CYS A 38 7.07 -14.25 1.95
CA CYS A 38 7.43 -15.21 0.87
C CYS A 38 8.56 -14.74 -0.08
N ASP A 39 9.38 -15.73 -0.50
CA ASP A 39 10.47 -15.65 -1.48
C ASP A 39 10.03 -15.36 -2.93
N GLU A 40 8.72 -15.33 -3.20
CA GLU A 40 8.20 -15.07 -4.54
C GLU A 40 8.40 -13.60 -4.96
N GLU A 41 9.01 -13.42 -6.13
CA GLU A 41 9.32 -12.10 -6.69
C GLU A 41 8.04 -11.33 -7.07
N GLN A 42 6.99 -12.06 -7.47
CA GLN A 42 5.70 -11.52 -7.87
C GLN A 42 4.56 -12.13 -7.06
N MET A 43 3.49 -11.34 -6.87
CA MET A 43 2.28 -11.81 -6.23
C MET A 43 1.07 -11.01 -6.69
N THR A 44 -0.11 -11.60 -6.56
CA THR A 44 -1.39 -10.91 -6.77
C THR A 44 -1.73 -10.08 -5.53
N CYS A 45 -2.18 -8.85 -5.73
CA CYS A 45 -2.73 -8.04 -4.65
C CYS A 45 -3.99 -8.73 -4.10
N LEU A 46 -4.08 -8.95 -2.79
CA LEU A 46 -5.24 -9.56 -2.16
C LEU A 46 -6.12 -8.52 -1.45
N TRP A 47 -6.02 -7.27 -1.87
CA TRP A 47 -6.93 -6.24 -1.41
C TRP A 47 -8.30 -6.46 -2.05
N ASP A 48 -9.37 -6.14 -1.31
CA ASP A 48 -10.75 -6.31 -1.79
C ASP A 48 -10.94 -5.84 -3.24
N GLN A 49 -11.48 -6.74 -4.07
CA GLN A 49 -11.70 -6.54 -5.50
C GLN A 49 -10.45 -6.12 -6.30
N CYS A 50 -9.28 -6.66 -5.94
CA CYS A 50 -8.04 -6.47 -6.69
C CYS A 50 -7.48 -7.80 -7.19
N ASP A 51 -7.11 -7.83 -8.47
CA ASP A 51 -6.46 -8.98 -9.10
C ASP A 51 -5.15 -8.57 -9.81
N THR A 52 -4.56 -7.44 -9.39
CA THR A 52 -3.34 -6.93 -10.02
C THR A 52 -2.14 -7.82 -9.66
N LEU A 53 -1.44 -8.34 -10.66
CA LEU A 53 -0.15 -9.01 -10.49
C LEU A 53 0.97 -7.96 -10.44
N LEU A 54 1.80 -8.00 -9.40
CA LEU A 54 2.90 -7.07 -9.23
C LEU A 54 4.07 -7.67 -8.48
N GLN A 55 5.24 -7.06 -8.68
CA GLN A 55 6.43 -7.33 -7.90
C GLN A 55 6.15 -7.06 -6.41
N ARG A 56 6.58 -7.98 -5.53
CA ARG A 56 6.30 -7.93 -4.08
C ARG A 56 6.68 -6.58 -3.45
N ARG A 57 7.84 -6.05 -3.83
CA ARG A 57 8.36 -4.73 -3.40
C ARG A 57 7.44 -3.54 -3.77
N ASN A 58 6.51 -3.74 -4.69
CA ASN A 58 5.57 -2.72 -5.16
C ASN A 58 4.20 -2.78 -4.47
N VAL A 59 3.87 -3.85 -3.76
CA VAL A 59 2.51 -4.05 -3.19
C VAL A 59 2.11 -2.94 -2.24
N ALA A 60 2.95 -2.60 -1.27
CA ALA A 60 2.65 -1.51 -0.34
C ALA A 60 2.42 -0.18 -1.07
N ARG A 61 3.22 0.12 -2.11
CA ARG A 61 3.03 1.32 -2.92
C ARG A 61 1.71 1.28 -3.70
N HIS A 62 1.42 0.15 -4.33
CA HIS A 62 0.18 -0.06 -5.06
C HIS A 62 -1.03 0.20 -4.16
N ILE A 63 -1.05 -0.34 -2.94
CA ILE A 63 -2.12 -0.11 -1.95
C ILE A 63 -2.29 1.37 -1.64
N VAL A 64 -1.21 2.08 -1.26
CA VAL A 64 -1.26 3.51 -0.93
C VAL A 64 -1.87 4.32 -2.08
N THR A 65 -1.42 4.07 -3.31
CA THR A 65 -1.79 4.90 -4.46
C THR A 65 -3.14 4.54 -5.06
N TYR A 66 -3.48 3.25 -5.12
CA TYR A 66 -4.65 2.75 -5.83
C TYR A 66 -5.83 2.53 -4.90
N HIS A 67 -5.63 1.87 -3.77
CA HIS A 67 -6.71 1.55 -2.83
C HIS A 67 -6.99 2.67 -1.85
N LEU A 68 -5.95 3.32 -1.32
CA LEU A 68 -6.13 4.42 -0.36
C LEU A 68 -6.21 5.79 -1.04
N GLY A 69 -5.86 5.88 -2.32
CA GLY A 69 -5.86 7.14 -3.08
C GLY A 69 -4.93 8.21 -2.51
N VAL A 70 -3.98 7.84 -1.64
CA VAL A 70 -3.12 8.78 -0.94
C VAL A 70 -2.10 9.36 -1.93
N LYS A 71 -2.22 10.66 -2.18
CA LYS A 71 -1.28 11.43 -3.00
C LYS A 71 -0.19 12.02 -2.10
N VAL A 72 1.05 12.01 -2.59
CA VAL A 72 2.17 12.62 -1.88
C VAL A 72 2.16 14.10 -2.18
N LEU A 73 1.89 14.95 -1.19
CA LEU A 73 1.99 16.39 -1.38
C LEU A 73 3.47 16.84 -1.38
N CYS A 74 3.83 17.70 -2.32
CA CYS A 74 5.09 18.42 -2.23
C CYS A 74 5.01 19.42 -1.07
N LYS A 75 5.99 19.37 -0.16
CA LYS A 75 6.04 20.27 1.02
C LYS A 75 6.35 21.74 0.64
N HIS A 76 6.92 21.98 -0.53
CA HIS A 76 7.33 23.33 -0.97
C HIS A 76 6.22 24.05 -1.75
N CYS A 77 5.48 23.34 -2.60
CA CYS A 77 4.46 23.96 -3.47
C CYS A 77 3.04 23.43 -3.24
N GLY A 78 2.84 22.43 -2.39
CA GLY A 78 1.52 21.84 -2.09
C GLY A 78 0.94 20.96 -3.20
N ILE A 79 1.62 20.81 -4.34
CA ILE A 79 1.11 20.04 -5.48
C ILE A 79 1.03 18.54 -5.12
N PRO A 80 -0.11 17.87 -5.41
CA PRO A 80 -0.23 16.43 -5.26
C PRO A 80 0.58 15.70 -6.33
N LEU A 81 1.57 14.96 -5.87
CA LEU A 81 2.39 14.07 -6.68
C LEU A 81 1.87 12.64 -6.57
N SER A 82 1.99 11.91 -7.67
CA SER A 82 1.60 10.50 -7.72
C SER A 82 2.53 9.59 -6.93
N ARG A 83 3.78 10.01 -6.65
CA ARG A 83 4.81 9.19 -5.99
C ARG A 83 5.78 10.02 -5.16
N GLN A 84 6.37 9.38 -4.16
CA GLN A 84 7.39 9.98 -3.29
C GLN A 84 8.71 10.25 -4.03
N ASP A 85 9.11 9.40 -4.97
CA ASP A 85 10.31 9.64 -5.80
C ASP A 85 10.13 10.82 -6.76
N ALA A 86 8.88 11.09 -7.19
CA ALA A 86 8.57 12.26 -7.99
C ALA A 86 8.88 13.56 -7.22
N LYS A 87 8.78 13.54 -5.89
CA LYS A 87 9.15 14.68 -5.03
C LYS A 87 10.63 15.03 -5.11
N ARG A 88 11.52 14.07 -5.37
CA ARG A 88 12.96 14.36 -5.49
C ARG A 88 13.32 15.02 -6.83
N LYS A 89 12.50 14.82 -7.86
CA LYS A 89 12.71 15.34 -9.22
C LYS A 89 11.87 16.59 -9.53
N HIS A 90 10.85 16.86 -8.73
CA HIS A 90 9.98 18.03 -8.80
C HIS A 90 10.60 19.20 -8.05
#